data_AF-A0A060BWK5-F1
#
_entry.id   AF-A0A060BWK5-F1
#
_cell.length_a   1.000
_cell.length_b   1.000
_cell.length_c   1.000
_cell.angle_alpha   90.00
_cell.angle_beta   90.00
_cell.angle_gamma   90.00
#
_symmetry.space_group_name_H-M   'P 1'
#
loop_
_entity.id
_entity.type
_entity.pdbx_description
1 polymer ?
#
loop_
_entity_poly.entity_id
_entity_poly.type
_entity_poly.pdbx_seq_one_letter_code
_entity_poly.pdbx_strand_id
1 'polypeptide(L)'
;MLGGDIGTNPWPGSGEIDIMENVGFEPHLVHGSLHGPGYSGGDGLTGSFMHPQGWSFADDFHTFAVDWRPGQITWSVDGQDYQTFTSADTRGNPWVFDHDFYLLLNVAVGGNWPGYPDESTQLPQQMKVDYVRVYDNGRDEPSVRPTGR
;
A
#
# COMPACT_ATOMS: atom_id res chain seq x y z
N MET A 1 -3.38 -0.09 -2.92
CA MET A 1 -4.08 -1.18 -3.67
C MET A 1 -5.48 -1.27 -3.13
N LEU A 2 -6.46 -1.59 -3.96
CA LEU A 2 -7.87 -1.69 -3.53
C LEU A 2 -8.45 -3.06 -3.87
N GLY A 3 -9.37 -3.53 -3.03
CA GLY A 3 -10.10 -4.77 -3.27
C GLY A 3 -10.85 -4.76 -4.59
N GLY A 4 -10.71 -5.83 -5.36
CA GLY A 4 -11.36 -6.01 -6.66
C GLY A 4 -12.89 -6.07 -6.60
N ASP A 5 -13.44 -6.29 -5.40
CA ASP A 5 -14.88 -6.39 -5.12
C ASP A 5 -15.51 -5.06 -4.64
N ILE A 6 -14.80 -3.93 -4.72
CA ILE A 6 -15.25 -2.60 -4.23
C ILE A 6 -16.64 -2.18 -4.73
N GLY A 7 -17.06 -2.62 -5.92
CA GLY A 7 -18.39 -2.32 -6.47
C GLY A 7 -19.55 -3.03 -5.75
N THR A 8 -19.27 -4.12 -5.06
CA THR A 8 -20.25 -4.92 -4.29
C THR A 8 -19.99 -4.93 -2.79
N ASN A 9 -18.75 -4.64 -2.38
CA ASN A 9 -18.29 -4.55 -1.01
C ASN A 9 -17.58 -3.20 -0.80
N PRO A 10 -18.32 -2.14 -0.48
CA PRO A 10 -17.79 -0.77 -0.50
C PRO A 10 -16.70 -0.58 0.56
N TRP A 11 -15.84 0.41 0.33
CA TRP A 11 -14.79 0.77 1.29
C TRP A 11 -15.37 1.11 2.68
N PRO A 12 -14.74 0.67 3.79
CA PRO A 12 -13.46 -0.06 3.85
C PRO A 12 -13.61 -1.59 3.76
N GLY A 13 -14.81 -2.11 3.46
CA GLY A 13 -15.09 -3.55 3.40
C GLY A 13 -14.30 -4.32 2.34
N SER A 14 -14.02 -3.68 1.20
CA SER A 14 -13.18 -4.23 0.11
C SER A 14 -11.70 -4.34 0.48
N GLY A 15 -11.27 -3.68 1.55
CA GLY A 15 -9.86 -3.62 1.92
C GLY A 15 -9.03 -2.68 1.04
N GLU A 16 -8.00 -2.11 1.67
CA GLU A 16 -6.99 -1.28 1.03
C GLU A 16 -5.62 -1.61 1.62
N ILE A 17 -4.62 -1.77 0.74
CA ILE A 17 -3.22 -2.02 1.10
C ILE A 17 -2.37 -0.91 0.48
N ASP A 18 -1.93 0.03 1.29
CA ASP A 18 -1.09 1.13 0.86
C ASP A 18 0.37 0.69 0.94
N ILE A 19 0.95 0.38 -0.21
CA ILE A 19 2.35 -0.07 -0.32
C ILE A 19 3.30 1.07 0.03
N MET A 20 2.98 2.28 -0.44
CA MET A 20 3.73 3.49 -0.16
C MET A 20 2.80 4.70 -0.31
N GLU A 21 2.74 5.50 0.74
CA GLU A 21 2.27 6.88 0.71
C GLU A 21 3.41 7.79 1.15
N ASN A 22 3.57 8.94 0.48
CA ASN A 22 4.46 10.01 0.90
C ASN A 22 3.68 11.34 0.90
N VAL A 23 4.00 12.20 1.86
CA VAL A 23 3.49 13.55 1.93
C VAL A 23 4.64 14.53 1.69
N GLY A 24 4.44 15.49 0.79
CA GLY A 24 5.52 16.35 0.31
C GLY A 24 6.22 17.21 1.39
N PHE A 25 5.57 17.51 2.52
CA PHE A 25 6.20 18.21 3.64
C PHE A 25 7.08 17.30 4.53
N GLU A 26 6.96 15.97 4.37
CA GLU A 26 7.78 14.94 5.01
C GLU A 26 8.52 14.11 3.93
N PRO A 27 9.41 14.72 3.15
CA PRO A 27 9.96 14.11 1.95
C PRO A 27 10.86 12.89 2.20
N HIS A 28 11.26 12.68 3.46
CA HIS A 28 12.18 11.62 3.91
C HIS A 28 11.46 10.46 4.60
N LEU A 29 10.12 10.44 4.57
CA LEU A 29 9.30 9.51 5.33
C LEU A 29 8.20 8.94 4.42
N VAL A 30 7.99 7.63 4.48
CA VAL A 30 6.91 6.95 3.79
C VAL A 30 6.05 6.18 4.77
N HIS A 31 4.79 5.96 4.39
CA HIS A 31 3.81 5.23 5.18
C HIS A 31 3.34 3.99 4.43
N GLY A 32 3.15 2.91 5.19
CA GLY A 32 2.49 1.70 4.72
C GLY A 32 1.27 1.44 5.60
N SER A 33 0.12 1.24 4.98
CA SER A 33 -1.15 1.20 5.71
C SER A 33 -2.03 0.04 5.25
N LEU A 34 -2.88 -0.42 6.18
CA LEU A 34 -4.03 -1.26 5.89
C LEU A 34 -5.30 -0.55 6.32
N HIS A 35 -6.29 -0.55 5.42
CA HIS A 35 -7.65 -0.15 5.76
C HIS A 35 -8.62 -1.32 5.59
N GLY A 36 -9.42 -1.55 6.63
CA GLY A 36 -10.49 -2.54 6.66
C GLY A 36 -11.57 -2.15 7.67
N PRO A 37 -12.64 -2.94 7.80
CA PRO A 37 -13.73 -2.64 8.73
C PRO A 37 -13.22 -2.49 10.17
N GLY A 38 -13.43 -1.33 10.81
CA GLY A 38 -12.96 -1.06 12.18
C GLY A 38 -11.48 -0.66 12.30
N TYR A 39 -10.77 -0.51 11.18
CA TYR A 39 -9.40 0.00 11.11
C TYR A 39 -9.18 0.70 9.77
N SER A 40 -9.78 1.88 9.57
CA SER A 40 -9.77 2.60 8.29
C SER A 40 -9.66 4.11 8.47
N GLY A 41 -9.33 4.84 7.40
CA GLY A 41 -9.13 6.29 7.48
C GLY A 41 -8.02 6.63 8.48
N GLY A 42 -8.28 7.60 9.37
CA GLY A 42 -7.31 7.99 10.40
C GLY A 42 -6.96 6.90 11.44
N ASP A 43 -7.76 5.82 11.52
CA ASP A 43 -7.55 4.70 12.46
C ASP A 43 -7.06 3.42 11.76
N GLY A 44 -6.52 3.54 10.54
CA GLY A 44 -5.87 2.45 9.81
C GLY A 44 -4.74 1.78 10.61
N LEU A 45 -4.42 0.53 10.26
CA LEU A 45 -3.19 -0.07 10.75
C LEU A 45 -2.04 0.52 9.93
N THR A 46 -1.25 1.40 10.52
CA THR A 46 -0.23 2.16 9.80
C THR A 46 1.09 2.12 10.54
N GLY A 47 2.17 2.18 9.78
CA GLY A 47 3.50 2.46 10.28
C GLY A 47 4.26 3.27 9.25
N SER A 48 5.49 3.62 9.59
CA SER A 48 6.31 4.50 8.77
C SER A 48 7.74 4.04 8.68
N PHE A 49 8.38 4.44 7.59
CA PHE A 49 9.79 4.23 7.34
C PHE A 49 10.46 5.56 7.00
N MET A 50 11.48 5.92 7.78
CA MET A 50 12.33 7.07 7.50
C MET A 50 13.53 6.60 6.67
N HIS A 51 13.86 7.35 5.62
CA HIS A 51 15.07 7.10 4.84
C HIS A 51 16.29 7.02 5.79
N PRO A 52 17.17 6.01 5.69
CA PRO A 52 18.20 5.77 6.72
C PRO A 52 19.19 6.94 6.93
N GLN A 53 19.41 7.75 5.90
CA GLN A 53 20.23 8.97 5.94
C GLN A 53 19.41 10.26 6.14
N GLY A 54 18.09 10.17 6.26
CA GLY A 54 17.17 11.33 6.32
C GLY A 54 17.06 12.09 5.00
N TRP A 55 17.45 11.49 3.88
CA TRP A 55 17.33 12.09 2.54
C TRP A 55 15.91 12.00 2.01
N SER A 56 15.63 12.79 0.98
CA SER A 56 14.32 12.72 0.33
C SER A 56 14.21 11.46 -0.52
N PHE A 57 13.06 10.79 -0.44
CA PHE A 57 12.68 9.75 -1.39
C PHE A 57 12.45 10.26 -2.82
N ALA A 58 12.41 11.58 -3.03
CA ALA A 58 12.31 12.20 -4.35
C ALA A 58 13.66 12.36 -5.06
N ASP A 59 14.78 12.14 -4.35
CA ASP A 59 16.13 12.36 -4.90
C ASP A 59 16.60 11.19 -5.80
N ASP A 60 16.11 9.97 -5.58
CA ASP A 60 16.47 8.79 -6.37
C ASP A 60 15.31 7.78 -6.46
N PHE A 61 15.47 6.74 -7.28
CA PHE A 61 14.55 5.61 -7.32
C PHE A 61 14.76 4.70 -6.10
N HIS A 62 13.65 4.32 -5.47
CA HIS A 62 13.58 3.36 -4.39
C HIS A 62 12.60 2.23 -4.74
N THR A 63 12.83 1.04 -4.19
CA THR A 63 11.91 -0.10 -4.33
C THR A 63 11.02 -0.19 -3.10
N PHE A 64 9.74 0.13 -3.27
CA PHE A 64 8.70 -0.09 -2.27
C PHE A 64 7.99 -1.42 -2.57
N ALA A 65 7.84 -2.28 -1.57
CA ALA A 65 7.26 -3.59 -1.76
C ALA A 65 6.43 -4.05 -0.57
N VAL A 66 5.51 -4.96 -0.85
CA VAL A 66 4.85 -5.80 0.14
C VAL A 66 5.07 -7.28 -0.18
N ASP A 67 5.41 -8.08 0.82
CA ASP A 67 5.25 -9.54 0.78
C ASP A 67 3.90 -9.86 1.42
N TRP A 68 2.99 -10.41 0.62
CA TRP A 68 1.61 -10.66 1.01
C TRP A 68 1.33 -12.17 0.99
N ARG A 69 0.84 -12.68 2.12
CA ARG A 69 0.46 -14.07 2.33
C ARG A 69 -0.89 -14.12 3.07
N PRO A 70 -1.59 -15.28 3.07
CA PRO A 70 -2.82 -15.40 3.84
C PRO A 70 -2.62 -15.00 5.31
N GLY A 71 -3.39 -14.00 5.75
CA GLY A 71 -3.35 -13.49 7.13
C GLY A 71 -2.13 -12.64 7.53
N GLN A 72 -1.23 -12.29 6.61
CA GLN A 72 -0.03 -11.49 6.92
C GLN A 72 0.45 -10.66 5.72
N ILE A 73 0.82 -9.41 5.99
CA ILE A 73 1.45 -8.51 5.00
C ILE A 73 2.67 -7.86 5.65
N THR A 74 3.81 -7.89 4.96
CA THR A 74 5.07 -7.25 5.39
C THR A 74 5.48 -6.21 4.37
N TRP A 75 5.86 -5.01 4.80
CA TRP A 75 6.34 -3.93 3.94
C TRP A 75 7.84 -3.81 4.01
N SER A 76 8.44 -3.46 2.88
CA SER A 76 9.85 -3.12 2.78
C SER A 76 10.10 -1.90 1.90
N VAL A 77 11.20 -1.21 2.21
CA VAL A 77 11.81 -0.17 1.37
C VAL A 77 13.24 -0.62 1.07
N ASP A 78 13.60 -0.71 -0.21
CA ASP A 78 14.90 -1.17 -0.69
C ASP A 78 15.32 -2.54 -0.11
N GLY A 79 14.33 -3.42 0.10
CA GLY A 79 14.52 -4.75 0.67
C GLY A 79 14.71 -4.79 2.19
N GLN A 80 14.61 -3.64 2.88
CA GLN A 80 14.57 -3.58 4.33
C GLN A 80 13.12 -3.64 4.81
N ASP A 81 12.74 -4.75 5.44
CA ASP A 81 11.45 -4.88 6.12
C ASP A 81 11.35 -3.87 7.27
N TYR A 82 10.21 -3.17 7.37
CA TYR A 82 10.00 -2.16 8.42
C TYR A 82 8.71 -2.35 9.21
N GLN A 83 7.73 -3.07 8.69
CA GLN A 83 6.51 -3.41 9.42
C GLN A 83 5.88 -4.69 8.88
N THR A 84 5.18 -5.39 9.77
CA THR A 84 4.32 -6.52 9.44
C THR A 84 3.02 -6.38 10.19
N PHE A 85 1.90 -6.54 9.49
CA PHE A 85 0.58 -6.70 10.10
C PHE A 85 0.03 -8.09 9.82
N THR A 86 -0.66 -8.63 10.81
CA THR A 86 -1.32 -9.92 10.76
C THR A 86 -2.80 -9.77 11.07
N SER A 87 -3.58 -10.82 10.83
CA SER A 87 -4.98 -10.89 11.26
C SER A 87 -5.19 -10.71 12.77
N ALA A 88 -4.15 -10.89 13.60
CA ALA A 88 -4.24 -10.64 15.04
C ALA A 88 -4.24 -9.14 15.38
N ASP A 89 -3.71 -8.29 14.49
CA ASP A 89 -3.54 -6.86 14.72
C ASP A 89 -4.82 -6.05 14.43
N THR A 90 -5.85 -6.68 13.85
CA THR A 90 -7.11 -6.03 13.47
C THR A 90 -8.02 -5.66 14.65
N ARG A 91 -7.54 -5.81 15.89
CA ARG A 91 -8.27 -5.44 17.12
C ARG A 91 -9.62 -6.17 17.24
N GLY A 92 -9.68 -7.42 16.77
CA GLY A 92 -10.90 -8.24 16.77
C GLY A 92 -11.83 -8.00 15.58
N ASN A 93 -11.45 -7.14 14.63
CA ASN A 93 -12.21 -6.92 13.40
C ASN A 93 -11.81 -7.92 12.28
N PRO A 94 -12.62 -8.04 11.20
CA PRO A 94 -12.32 -8.97 10.11
C PRO A 94 -11.01 -8.62 9.37
N TRP A 95 -10.24 -9.65 9.01
CA TRP A 95 -9.15 -9.57 8.03
C TRP A 95 -9.75 -9.64 6.62
N VAL A 96 -9.57 -8.60 5.80
CA VAL A 96 -10.21 -8.45 4.47
C VAL A 96 -9.20 -8.41 3.32
N PHE A 97 -8.06 -9.09 3.48
CA PHE A 97 -6.96 -9.07 2.50
C PHE A 97 -6.70 -10.45 1.90
N ASP A 98 -7.69 -11.34 1.84
CA ASP A 98 -7.56 -12.69 1.31
C ASP A 98 -8.48 -12.89 0.08
N HIS A 99 -8.43 -11.95 -0.86
CA HIS A 99 -9.12 -11.99 -2.16
C HIS A 99 -8.35 -11.15 -3.19
N ASP A 100 -8.85 -11.04 -4.42
CA ASP A 100 -8.18 -10.29 -5.48
C ASP A 100 -8.20 -8.77 -5.21
N PHE A 101 -7.06 -8.12 -5.47
CA PHE A 101 -6.84 -6.68 -5.40
C PHE A 101 -6.34 -6.15 -6.75
N TYR A 102 -6.56 -4.86 -7.02
CA TYR A 102 -5.93 -4.17 -8.14
C TYR A 102 -4.97 -3.07 -7.66
N LEU A 103 -3.96 -2.81 -8.47
CA LEU A 103 -2.98 -1.76 -8.23
C LEU A 103 -3.57 -0.39 -8.56
N LEU A 104 -3.22 0.60 -7.72
CA LEU A 104 -3.56 1.99 -7.92
C LEU A 104 -2.28 2.82 -7.75
N LEU A 105 -1.97 3.65 -8.74
CA LEU A 105 -0.83 4.56 -8.74
C LEU A 105 -1.36 5.95 -9.08
N ASN A 106 -1.15 6.92 -8.19
CA ASN A 106 -1.59 8.29 -8.39
C ASN A 106 -0.63 9.26 -7.71
N VAL A 107 -0.75 10.54 -8.10
CA VAL A 107 -0.18 11.67 -7.37
C VAL A 107 -1.35 12.58 -7.02
N ALA A 108 -1.73 12.60 -5.74
CA ALA A 108 -2.78 13.50 -5.27
C ALA A 108 -2.22 14.91 -5.09
N VAL A 109 -3.06 15.93 -5.30
CA VAL A 109 -2.72 17.33 -5.06
C VAL A 109 -3.72 17.89 -4.05
N GLY A 110 -3.26 18.03 -2.81
CA GLY A 110 -4.08 18.47 -1.69
C GLY A 110 -4.89 17.34 -1.02
N GLY A 111 -5.31 17.59 0.21
CA GLY A 111 -6.12 16.67 1.00
C GLY A 111 -6.05 16.99 2.49
N ASN A 112 -6.94 16.38 3.28
CA ASN A 112 -6.98 16.62 4.74
C ASN A 112 -5.67 16.24 5.43
N TRP A 113 -5.04 15.15 4.98
CA TRP A 113 -3.77 14.70 5.53
C TRP A 113 -2.55 15.47 4.97
N PRO A 114 -2.33 15.56 3.65
CA PRO A 114 -1.16 16.25 3.12
C PRO A 114 -1.21 17.78 3.23
N GLY A 115 -2.34 18.35 3.66
CA GLY A 115 -2.61 19.78 3.53
C GLY A 115 -2.89 20.17 2.09
N TYR A 116 -2.85 21.47 1.79
CA TYR A 116 -3.08 21.99 0.44
C TYR A 116 -1.82 22.72 -0.06
N PRO A 117 -1.54 22.68 -1.38
CA PRO A 117 -0.45 23.45 -1.97
C PRO A 117 -0.48 24.92 -1.58
N ASP A 118 0.70 25.48 -1.34
CA ASP A 118 0.92 26.91 -1.08
C ASP A 118 1.97 27.50 -2.03
N GLU A 119 2.45 28.70 -1.74
CA GLU A 119 3.46 29.40 -2.55
C GLU A 119 4.83 28.68 -2.61
N SER A 120 5.10 27.76 -1.69
CA SER A 120 6.31 26.94 -1.72
C SER A 120 6.18 25.73 -2.66
N THR A 121 4.96 25.38 -3.08
CA THR A 121 4.71 24.21 -3.91
C THR A 121 5.10 24.47 -5.37
N GLN A 122 6.17 23.84 -5.83
CA GLN A 122 6.61 23.94 -7.22
C GLN A 122 5.84 22.96 -8.10
N LEU A 123 5.31 23.43 -9.22
CA LEU A 123 4.62 22.62 -10.23
C LEU A 123 5.30 22.77 -11.60
N PRO A 124 5.27 21.73 -12.46
CA PRO A 124 4.65 20.41 -12.24
C PRO A 124 5.49 19.48 -11.38
N GLN A 125 4.84 18.50 -10.73
CA GLN A 125 5.48 17.37 -10.05
C GLN A 125 5.26 16.07 -10.84
N GLN A 126 6.16 15.11 -10.66
CA GLN A 126 6.11 13.83 -11.36
C GLN A 126 6.44 12.67 -10.42
N MET A 127 5.64 11.61 -10.47
CA MET A 127 6.02 10.29 -9.95
C MET A 127 6.55 9.46 -11.12
N LYS A 128 7.83 9.11 -11.08
CA LYS A 128 8.45 8.25 -12.09
C LYS A 128 8.44 6.81 -11.59
N VAL A 129 7.96 5.90 -12.43
CA VAL A 129 7.88 4.47 -12.13
C VAL A 129 8.68 3.73 -13.19
N ASP A 130 9.81 3.15 -12.80
CA ASP A 130 10.64 2.35 -13.71
C ASP A 130 9.97 1.01 -14.01
N TYR A 131 9.47 0.32 -12.98
CA TYR A 131 8.71 -0.91 -13.13
C TYR A 131 7.70 -1.12 -12.02
N VAL A 132 6.73 -2.00 -12.32
CA VAL A 132 5.98 -2.76 -11.32
C VAL A 132 6.23 -4.23 -11.60
N ARG A 133 6.56 -5.00 -10.57
CA ARG A 133 6.75 -6.45 -10.67
C ARG A 133 5.92 -7.14 -9.61
N VAL A 134 5.21 -8.17 -10.03
CA VAL A 134 4.42 -9.04 -9.15
C VAL A 134 5.03 -10.42 -9.24
N TYR A 135 5.30 -11.02 -8.09
CA TYR A 135 5.86 -12.35 -7.97
C TYR A 135 4.86 -13.23 -7.23
N ASP A 136 4.74 -14.47 -7.67
CA ASP A 136 4.08 -15.52 -6.90
C ASP A 136 5.14 -16.26 -6.08
N ASN A 137 4.77 -16.68 -4.87
CA ASN A 137 5.59 -17.49 -3.97
C ASN A 137 5.76 -18.94 -4.44
N GLY A 138 5.36 -19.26 -5.69
CA GLY A 138 5.64 -20.52 -6.35
C GLY A 138 4.82 -21.70 -5.80
N ARG A 139 3.56 -21.48 -5.41
CA ARG A 139 2.67 -22.62 -5.21
C ARG A 139 2.28 -23.18 -6.57
N ASP A 140 2.83 -24.34 -6.90
CA ASP A 140 2.28 -25.26 -7.89
C ASP A 140 0.84 -25.66 -7.46
N GLU A 141 -0.13 -24.80 -7.70
CA GLU A 141 -1.52 -25.24 -7.81
C GLU A 141 -1.63 -25.97 -9.15
N PRO A 142 -1.93 -27.28 -9.19
CA PRO A 142 -2.14 -27.95 -10.46
C PRO A 142 -3.30 -27.23 -11.16
N SER A 143 -3.04 -26.68 -12.35
CA SER A 143 -4.08 -26.04 -13.14
C SER A 143 -5.25 -27.00 -13.29
N VAL A 144 -6.34 -26.77 -12.55
CA VAL A 144 -7.62 -27.42 -12.86
C VAL A 144 -8.10 -26.74 -14.12
N ARG A 145 -7.67 -27.25 -15.28
CA ARG A 145 -8.27 -26.90 -16.55
C ARG A 145 -9.75 -27.27 -16.46
N PRO A 146 -10.69 -26.34 -16.67
CA PRO A 146 -12.10 -26.70 -16.79
C PRO A 146 -12.25 -27.63 -18.00
N THR A 147 -12.55 -28.90 -17.75
CA THR A 147 -12.94 -29.83 -18.81
C THR A 147 -14.42 -29.63 -19.12
N GLY A 148 -14.73 -28.91 -20.20
CA GLY A 148 -16.04 -28.88 -20.87
C GLY A 148 -17.15 -28.13 -20.13
N ARG A 149 -18.14 -27.54 -20.79
CA ARG A 149 -18.72 -27.82 -22.11
C ARG A 149 -18.69 -26.63 -23.05
#